data_AF-A0A954QNB8-F1
#
_entry.id   AF-A0A954QNB8-F1
#
_cell.length_a   1.000
_cell.length_b   1.000
_cell.length_c   1.000
_cell.angle_alpha   90.00
_cell.angle_beta   90.00
_cell.angle_gamma   90.00
#
_symmetry.space_group_name_H-M   'P 1'
#
loop_
_entity.id
_entity.type
_entity.pdbx_description
1 polymer ?
#
loop_
_entity_poly.entity_id
_entity_poly.type
_entity_poly.pdbx_seq_one_letter_code
_entity_poly.pdbx_strand_id
1 'polypeptide(L)' 'MITKITGRLVAVAQDQATLAVECFERQVLIPEFARRRLQGAIGDTVSLHTIEYLEGNPAHGRL' A
#
# COMPACT_ATOMS: atom_id res chain seq x y z
N MET A 1 -7.14 9.88 5.96
CA MET A 1 -5.68 9.86 6.17
C MET A 1 -5.28 8.53 6.77
N ILE A 2 -4.85 7.58 5.94
CA ILE A 2 -4.35 6.27 6.39
C ILE A 2 -2.85 6.35 6.63
N THR A 3 -2.44 6.25 7.89
CA THR A 3 -1.02 6.33 8.31
C THR A 3 -0.35 4.96 8.38
N LYS A 4 -1.13 3.91 8.56
CA LYS A 4 -0.66 2.53 8.66
C LYS A 4 -1.72 1.58 8.14
N ILE A 5 -1.28 0.56 7.39
CA ILE A 5 -2.11 -0.55 6.94
C ILE A 5 -1.46 -1.85 7.38
N THR A 6 -2.25 -2.75 7.95
CA THR A 6 -1.83 -4.09 8.36
C THR A 6 -2.67 -5.10 7.62
N GLY A 7 -2.03 -6.09 7.00
CA GLY A 7 -2.73 -7.11 6.24
C GLY A 7 -1.79 -8.22 5.78
N ARG A 8 -2.38 -9.25 5.20
CA ARG A 8 -1.61 -10.34 4.59
C ARG A 8 -1.08 -9.88 3.24
N LEU A 9 0.23 -10.03 3.02
CA LEU A 9 0.83 -9.67 1.75
C LEU A 9 0.48 -10.74 0.69
N VAL A 10 -0.30 -10.36 -0.31
CA VAL A 10 -0.80 -11.28 -1.34
C VAL A 10 0.12 -11.28 -2.55
N ALA A 11 0.55 -10.10 -2.98
CA ALA A 11 1.38 -9.94 -4.17
C ALA A 11 2.29 -8.71 -4.07
N VAL A 12 3.43 -8.77 -4.76
CA VAL A 12 4.38 -7.66 -4.88
C VAL A 12 4.75 -7.47 -6.35
N ALA A 13 4.34 -6.35 -6.92
CA ALA A 13 4.69 -5.91 -8.26
C ALA A 13 6.00 -5.09 -8.26
N GLN A 14 6.25 -4.30 -9.30
CA GLN A 14 7.48 -3.53 -9.45
C GLN A 14 7.53 -2.31 -8.52
N ASP A 15 6.41 -1.61 -8.41
CA ASP A 15 6.22 -0.34 -7.70
C ASP A 15 5.02 -0.39 -6.74
N GLN A 16 4.38 -1.55 -6.60
CA GLN A 16 3.15 -1.74 -5.84
C GLN A 16 3.14 -3.04 -5.06
N ALA A 17 2.44 -3.05 -3.94
CA ALA A 17 2.15 -4.24 -3.15
C ALA A 17 0.65 -4.36 -2.89
N THR A 18 0.14 -5.59 -2.92
CA THR A 18 -1.27 -5.91 -2.64
C THR A 18 -1.36 -6.56 -1.27
N LEU A 19 -2.12 -5.93 -0.38
CA LEU A 19 -2.41 -6.45 0.96
C LEU A 19 -3.89 -6.84 1.05
N ALA A 20 -4.15 -8.08 1.46
CA ALA A 20 -5.47 -8.48 1.90
C ALA A 20 -5.68 -7.97 3.33
N VAL A 21 -6.63 -7.05 3.48
CA VAL A 21 -7.02 -6.46 4.75
C VAL A 21 -8.47 -6.85 4.99
N GLU A 22 -8.66 -7.84 5.85
CA GLU A 22 -9.97 -8.40 6.20
C GLU A 22 -10.82 -8.75 4.97
N CYS A 23 -11.79 -7.91 4.63
CA CYS A 23 -12.80 -8.16 3.61
C CYS A 23 -12.43 -7.61 2.22
N PHE A 24 -11.28 -6.93 2.07
CA PHE A 24 -10.89 -6.32 0.80
C PHE A 24 -9.37 -6.34 0.58
N GLU A 25 -8.96 -6.19 -0.67
CA GLU A 25 -7.57 -6.03 -1.04
C GLU A 25 -7.25 -4.55 -1.28
N ARG A 26 -6.11 -4.11 -0.76
CA ARG A 26 -5.62 -2.74 -0.95
C ARG A 26 -4.28 -2.78 -1.66
N GLN A 27 -4.19 -1.99 -2.72
CA GLN A 27 -2.95 -1.74 -3.42
C GLN A 27 -2.27 -0.51 -2.82
N VAL A 28 -0.98 -0.63 -2.53
CA VAL A 28 -0.16 0.47 -2.01
C VAL A 28 1.10 0.63 -2.85
N LEU A 29 1.46 1.87 -3.13
CA LEU A 29 2.72 2.20 -3.78
C LEU A 29 3.87 1.88 -2.83
N ILE A 30 4.89 1.18 -3.33
CA ILE A 30 6.09 0.83 -2.58
C ILE A 30 7.33 1.33 -3.32
N PRO A 31 8.35 1.80 -2.60
CA PRO A 31 9.63 2.11 -3.21
C PRO A 31 10.40 0.81 -3.54
N GLU A 32 11.27 0.87 -4.54
CA GLU A 32 12.01 -0.30 -5.03
C GLU A 32 12.84 -1.00 -3.93
N PHE A 33 13.45 -0.24 -3.01
CA PHE A 33 14.23 -0.82 -1.92
C PHE A 33 13.38 -1.67 -0.95
N ALA A 34 12.09 -1.37 -0.81
CA ALA A 34 11.18 -2.14 0.04
C ALA A 34 10.73 -3.43 -0.65
N ARG A 35 10.72 -3.46 -1.99
CA ARG A 35 10.26 -4.59 -2.81
C ARG A 35 10.93 -5.90 -2.45
N ARG A 36 12.26 -5.92 -2.34
CA ARG A 36 13.02 -7.16 -2.06
C ARG A 36 12.66 -7.76 -0.70
N ARG A 37 12.44 -6.91 0.32
CA ARG A 37 12.02 -7.39 1.64
C ARG A 37 10.58 -7.90 1.62
N LEU A 38 9.69 -7.23 0.90
CA LEU A 38 8.30 -7.62 0.78
C LEU A 38 8.12 -8.92 -0.01
N GLN A 39 8.90 -9.13 -1.08
CA GLN A 39 8.85 -10.39 -1.85
C GLN A 39 9.14 -11.63 -0.98
N GLY A 40 10.04 -11.50 -0.01
CA GLY A 40 10.34 -12.59 0.94
C GLY A 40 9.27 -12.80 2.02
N ALA A 41 8.30 -11.88 2.15
CA ALA A 41 7.23 -11.92 3.14
C ALA A 41 5.84 -12.16 2.49
N ILE A 42 5.79 -12.61 1.23
CA ILE A 42 4.53 -12.95 0.56
C ILE A 42 3.89 -14.11 1.31
N GLY A 43 2.62 -13.94 1.70
CA GLY A 43 1.86 -14.87 2.51
C GLY A 43 1.85 -14.54 4.00
N ASP A 44 2.74 -13.66 4.47
CA ASP A 44 2.79 -13.23 5.87
C ASP A 44 1.96 -11.98 6.13
N THR A 45 1.60 -11.77 7.40
CA THR A 45 0.97 -10.53 7.87
C THR A 45 2.03 -9.46 8.05
N VAL A 46 1.95 -8.39 7.27
CA VAL A 46 2.88 -7.26 7.31
C VAL A 46 2.16 -5.96 7.68
N SER A 47 2.90 -5.03 8.26
CA SER A 47 2.44 -3.68 8.54
C SER A 47 3.25 -2.68 7.72
N LEU A 48 2.57 -1.86 6.92
CA LEU A 48 3.17 -0.80 6.12
C LEU A 48 2.72 0.57 6.62
N HIS A 49 3.65 1.50 6.72
CA HIS A 49 3.32 2.90 6.92
C HIS A 49 3.08 3.53 5.55
N THR A 50 1.92 4.15 5.39
CA THR A 50 1.45 4.69 4.12
C THR A 50 1.26 6.19 4.22
N ILE A 51 1.47 6.87 3.11
CA ILE A 51 1.09 8.27 2.93
C ILE A 51 -0.09 8.24 1.98
N GLU A 52 -1.26 8.66 2.45
CA GLU A 52 -2.44 8.82 1.62
C GLU A 52 -2.35 10.16 0.89
N TYR A 53 -1.97 10.11 -0.38
CA TYR A 53 -1.91 11.27 -1.25
C TYR A 53 -3.28 11.50 -1.88
N LEU A 54 -3.95 12.58 -1.50
CA LEU A 54 -5.20 13.02 -2.12
C LEU A 54 -4.86 14.02 -3.22
N GLU A 55 -4.95 13.59 -4.48
CA GLU A 55 -4.82 14.50 -5.62
C GLU A 55 -6.11 15.31 -5.79
N GLY A 56 -5.99 16.62 -5.61
CA GLY A 56 -7.06 17.59 -5.86
C GLY A 56 -6.50 19.00 -5.79
N ASN A 57 -6.93 19.90 -6.69
CA ASN A 57 -6.61 21.31 -6.57
C ASN A 57 -7.71 21.99 -5.73
N PRO A 58 -7.44 22.39 -4.47
CA PRO A 58 -8.44 23.05 -3.64
C PRO A 58 -8.96 24.36 -4.25
N ALA A 59 -8.21 25.00 -5.17
CA ALA A 59 -8.63 26.22 -5.83
C ALA A 59 -9.75 26.02 -6.88
N HIS A 60 -9.92 24.81 -7.43
CA HIS A 60 -10.88 24.54 -8.52
C HIS A 60 -12.01 23.57 -8.14
N GLY A 61 -12.22 23.30 -6.85
CA GLY A 61 -13.41 22.59 -6.36
C GLY A 61 -13.60 21.17 -6.90
N ARG A 62 -12.53 20.52 -7.37
CA ARG A 62 -12.53 19.11 -7.77
C ARG A 62 -11.63 18.35 -6.80
N LEU A 63 -12.24 17.95 -5.70
CA LEU A 63 -11.84 16.79 -4.90
C LEU A 63 -12.71 15.62 -5.32
#